data_AF-A0A380G0D7-F1
#
_entry.id   AF-A0A380G0D7-F1
#
_cell.length_a   1.000
_cell.length_b   1.000
_cell.length_c   1.000
_cell.angle_alpha   90.00
_cell.angle_beta   90.00
_cell.angle_gamma   90.00
#
_symmetry.space_group_name_H-M   'P 1'
#
loop_
_entity.id
_entity.type
_entity.pdbx_description
1 polymer ?
#
loop_
_entity_poly.entity_id
_entity_poly.type
_entity_poly.pdbx_seq_one_letter_code
_entity_poly.pdbx_strand_id
1 'polypeptide(L)'
;MKFNIHTHIHTAFAIEESEYNSWYQWLKKNNVNILEGRTRNLRDKQSIYFTDPDGHKLELHIGTLENRMNYYKDTKPHMVFYK
;
A
#
# COMPACT_ATOMS: atom_id res chain seq x y z
N MET A 1 -3.24 28.44 4.58
CA MET A 1 -3.83 27.29 5.29
C MET A 1 -3.45 26.03 4.54
N LYS A 2 -2.58 25.17 5.08
CA LYS A 2 -2.41 23.80 4.59
C LYS A 2 -3.41 22.94 5.36
N PHE A 3 -4.49 22.53 4.71
CA PHE A 3 -5.40 21.55 5.30
C PHE A 3 -4.69 20.20 5.28
N ASN A 4 -4.17 19.76 6.43
CA ASN A 4 -3.72 18.37 6.61
C ASN A 4 -4.96 17.49 6.78
N ILE A 5 -5.58 17.15 5.67
CA ILE A 5 -6.67 16.17 5.64
C ILE A 5 -6.02 14.79 5.79
N HIS A 6 -6.01 14.23 7.00
CA HIS A 6 -5.50 12.88 7.26
C HIS A 6 -6.48 11.81 6.75
N THR A 7 -6.69 11.76 5.44
CA THR A 7 -7.52 10.72 4.81
C THR A 7 -6.66 9.50 4.52
N HIS A 8 -7.21 8.30 4.71
CA HIS A 8 -6.58 7.05 4.27
C HIS A 8 -6.93 6.69 2.81
N ILE A 9 -7.58 7.62 2.09
CA ILE A 9 -7.98 7.43 0.70
C ILE A 9 -6.71 7.40 -0.15
N HIS A 10 -6.52 6.33 -0.90
CA HIS A 10 -5.42 6.16 -1.83
C HIS A 10 -5.84 5.25 -2.99
N THR A 11 -5.13 5.36 -4.10
CA THR A 11 -5.24 4.43 -5.23
C THR A 11 -4.02 3.51 -5.23
N ALA A 12 -4.25 2.20 -5.30
CA ALA A 12 -3.19 1.20 -5.34
C ALA A 12 -2.98 0.67 -6.77
N PHE A 13 -1.72 0.55 -7.16
CA PHE A 13 -1.28 -0.12 -8.39
C PHE A 13 -0.56 -1.41 -8.04
N ALA A 14 -0.85 -2.47 -8.80
CA ALA A 14 -0.14 -3.74 -8.67
C ALA A 14 1.25 -3.62 -9.31
N ILE A 15 2.26 -4.13 -8.63
CA ILE A 15 3.62 -4.30 -9.16
C ILE A 15 4.13 -5.71 -8.81
N GLU A 16 5.08 -6.21 -9.58
CA GLU A 16 5.72 -7.48 -9.26
C GLU A 16 6.67 -7.33 -8.06
N GLU A 17 6.86 -8.40 -7.28
CA GLU A 17 7.78 -8.39 -6.14
C GLU A 17 9.23 -8.09 -6.57
N SER A 18 9.62 -8.54 -7.76
CA SER A 18 10.92 -8.26 -8.38
C SER A 18 11.15 -6.77 -8.68
N GLU A 19 10.09 -5.98 -8.82
CA GLU A 19 10.14 -4.55 -9.13
C GLU A 19 10.10 -3.67 -7.87
N TYR A 20 9.87 -4.25 -6.69
CA TYR A 20 9.72 -3.48 -5.45
C TYR A 20 10.92 -2.56 -5.19
N ASN A 21 12.12 -3.12 -5.27
CA ASN A 21 13.35 -2.38 -4.99
C ASN A 21 13.65 -1.33 -6.06
N SER A 22 13.37 -1.61 -7.34
CA SER A 22 13.59 -0.65 -8.42
C SER A 22 12.66 0.55 -8.28
N TRP A 23 11.38 0.32 -7.98
CA TRP A 23 10.42 1.40 -7.70
C TRP A 23 10.81 2.23 -6.49
N TYR A 24 11.21 1.60 -5.38
CA TYR A 24 11.62 2.32 -4.18
C TYR A 24 12.82 3.24 -4.45
N GLN A 25 13.84 2.75 -5.17
CA GLN A 25 15.00 3.57 -5.54
C GLN A 25 14.64 4.68 -6.52
N TRP A 26 13.75 4.40 -7.49
CA TRP A 26 13.28 5.41 -8.43
C TRP A 26 12.56 6.55 -7.70
N LEU A 27 11.64 6.24 -6.77
CA LEU A 27 10.92 7.24 -5.97
C LEU A 27 11.88 8.10 -5.14
N LYS A 28 12.87 7.48 -4.48
CA LYS A 28 13.92 8.19 -3.74
C LYS A 28 14.75 9.11 -4.63
N LYS A 29 15.23 8.61 -5.78
CA LYS A 29 16.07 9.37 -6.71
C LYS A 29 15.35 10.59 -7.27
N ASN A 30 14.03 10.53 -7.42
CA ASN A 30 13.19 11.62 -7.92
C ASN A 30 12.57 12.49 -6.81
N ASN A 31 13.06 12.37 -5.57
CA ASN A 31 12.59 13.18 -4.43
C ASN A 31 11.07 13.12 -4.20
N VAL A 32 10.45 11.97 -4.50
CA VAL A 32 9.02 11.76 -4.23
C VAL A 32 8.80 11.65 -2.72
N ASN A 33 7.68 12.19 -2.24
CA ASN A 33 7.30 12.13 -0.83
C ASN A 33 6.82 10.72 -0.44
N ILE A 34 7.75 9.87 0.00
CA ILE A 34 7.46 8.52 0.51
C ILE A 34 6.95 8.61 1.95
N LEU A 35 5.83 7.94 2.23
CA LEU A 35 5.17 7.95 3.52
C LEU A 35 5.59 6.74 4.36
N GLU A 36 5.67 6.92 5.68
CA GLU A 36 5.72 5.80 6.61
C GLU A 36 4.38 5.04 6.55
N GLY A 37 4.40 3.82 6.04
CA GLY A 37 3.23 2.96 5.98
C GLY A 37 2.82 2.43 7.36
N ARG A 38 1.64 1.81 7.44
CA ARG A 38 1.19 1.09 8.64
C ARG A 38 2.10 -0.09 8.97
N THR A 39 2.10 -0.55 10.23
CA THR A 39 2.67 -1.84 10.61
C THR A 39 2.01 -2.97 9.80
N ARG A 40 2.83 -3.84 9.18
CA ARG A 40 2.35 -4.92 8.32
C ARG A 40 2.72 -6.29 8.87
N ASN A 41 1.81 -7.25 8.73
CA ASN A 41 2.14 -8.66 8.86
C ASN A 41 2.83 -9.13 7.56
N LEU A 42 3.68 -10.16 7.61
CA LEU A 42 4.29 -10.74 6.39
C LEU A 42 3.23 -11.13 5.34
N ARG A 43 2.06 -11.60 5.79
CA ARG A 43 0.93 -11.99 4.93
C ARG A 43 0.16 -10.80 4.35
N ASP A 44 0.37 -9.58 4.87
CA ASP A 44 -0.16 -8.37 4.24
C ASP A 44 0.56 -8.03 2.93
N LYS A 45 1.70 -8.67 2.62
CA LYS A 45 2.59 -8.35 1.49
C LYS A 45 3.15 -6.93 1.57
N GLN A 46 4.20 -6.62 0.81
CA GLN A 46 4.87 -5.32 0.87
C GLN A 46 4.11 -4.23 0.09
N SER A 47 4.32 -2.98 0.49
CA SER A 47 3.71 -1.81 -0.12
C SER A 47 4.63 -0.60 0.00
N ILE A 48 4.61 0.27 -1.00
CA ILE A 48 5.25 1.60 -0.95
C ILE A 48 4.15 2.66 -1.04
N TYR A 49 3.97 3.44 0.02
CA TYR A 49 3.03 4.57 0.05
C TYR A 49 3.77 5.87 -0.25
N PHE A 50 3.18 6.72 -1.08
CA PHE A 50 3.76 8.02 -1.45
C PHE A 50 2.66 9.01 -1.86
N THR A 51 3.03 10.28 -2.03
CA THR A 51 2.14 11.28 -2.62
C THR A 51 2.70 11.84 -3.92
N ASP A 52 1.80 12.22 -4.82
CA ASP A 52 2.14 13.09 -5.95
C ASP A 52 2.34 14.55 -5.49
N PRO A 53 2.70 15.48 -6.39
CA PRO A 53 2.91 16.89 -6.04
C PRO A 53 1.68 17.60 -5.46
N ASP A 54 0.47 17.15 -5.80
CA ASP A 54 -0.79 17.73 -5.33
C ASP A 54 -1.28 17.10 -4.00
N GLY A 55 -0.59 16.07 -3.52
CA GLY A 55 -0.86 15.41 -2.24
C GLY A 55 -1.80 14.21 -2.35
N HIS A 56 -2.11 13.73 -3.56
CA HIS A 56 -2.88 12.51 -3.75
C HIS A 56 -2.05 11.30 -3.32
N LYS A 57 -2.62 10.46 -2.46
CA LYS A 57 -1.93 9.27 -1.93
C LYS A 57 -2.03 8.12 -2.91
N LEU A 58 -0.89 7.49 -3.17
CA LEU A 58 -0.75 6.34 -4.04
C LEU A 58 -0.05 5.21 -3.28
N GLU A 59 -0.34 3.98 -3.69
CA GLU A 59 0.30 2.77 -3.19
C GLU A 59 0.82 1.93 -4.38
N LEU A 60 2.06 1.46 -4.30
CA LEU A 60 2.50 0.31 -5.09
C LEU A 60 2.41 -0.93 -4.19
N HIS A 61 1.64 -1.94 -4.61
CA HIS A 61 1.37 -3.14 -3.81
C HIS A 61 1.76 -4.41 -4.56
N ILE A 62 2.49 -5.33 -3.89
CA ILE A 62 2.90 -6.62 -4.47
C ILE A 62 1.86 -7.74 -4.25
N GLY A 63 0.82 -7.49 -3.45
CA GLY A 63 -0.19 -8.48 -3.10
C GLY A 63 -1.44 -8.40 -3.98
N THR A 64 -2.18 -9.49 -4.04
CA THR A 64 -3.49 -9.54 -4.71
C THR A 64 -4.65 -9.49 -3.72
N LEU A 65 -5.86 -9.21 -4.23
CA LEU A 65 -7.09 -9.35 -3.44
C LEU A 65 -7.21 -10.78 -2.87
N GLU A 66 -6.92 -11.79 -3.67
CA GLU A 66 -6.98 -13.19 -3.23
C GLU A 66 -6.02 -13.47 -2.06
N ASN A 67 -4.77 -12.98 -2.11
CA ASN A 67 -3.83 -13.12 -1.00
C ASN A 67 -4.44 -12.53 0.29
N ARG A 68 -5.06 -11.36 0.19
CA ARG A 68 -5.67 -10.68 1.34
C ARG A 68 -6.88 -11.44 1.87
N MET A 69 -7.76 -11.90 0.99
CA MET A 69 -8.96 -12.65 1.37
C MET A 69 -8.61 -13.98 2.04
N ASN A 70 -7.59 -14.69 1.53
CA ASN A 70 -7.11 -15.94 2.14
C ASN A 70 -6.50 -15.70 3.52
N TYR A 71 -5.72 -14.62 3.69
CA TYR A 71 -5.19 -14.23 5.01
C TYR A 71 -6.31 -13.89 6.01
N TYR A 72 -7.32 -13.15 5.58
CA TYR A 72 -8.42 -12.74 6.47
C TYR A 72 -9.27 -13.93 6.89
N LYS A 73 -9.64 -14.81 5.95
CA LYS A 73 -10.42 -16.03 6.26
C LYS A 73 -9.73 -16.92 7.29
N ASP A 74 -8.40 -16.98 7.25
CA ASP A 74 -7.61 -17.84 8.13
C ASP A 74 -7.37 -17.23 9.53
N THR A 75 -7.29 -15.90 9.65
CA THR A 75 -6.76 -15.26 10.88
C THR A 75 -7.69 -14.26 11.55
N LYS A 76 -8.82 -13.91 10.93
CA LYS A 76 -9.75 -12.88 11.44
C LYS A 76 -11.12 -13.50 11.74
N PRO A 77 -11.28 -14.19 12.89
CA PRO A 77 -12.50 -14.92 13.22
C PRO A 77 -13.74 -14.02 13.42
N HIS A 78 -13.53 -12.72 13.60
CA HIS A 78 -14.60 -11.73 13.74
C HIS A 78 -15.14 -11.21 12.39
N MET A 79 -14.58 -11.65 11.26
CA MET A 79 -15.02 -11.21 9.92
C MET A 79 -16.04 -12.19 9.32
N VAL A 80 -17.02 -11.65 8.61
CA VAL A 80 -18.00 -12.42 7.81
C VAL A 80 -17.64 -12.30 6.34
N PHE A 81 -17.64 -13.43 5.62
CA PHE A 81 -17.29 -13.50 4.20
C PHE A 81 -18.49 -13.89 3.35
N TYR A 82 -18.70 -13.19 2.24
CA TYR A 82 -19.79 -13.41 1.29
C TYR A 82 -19.26 -13.99 -0.03
N LYS A 83 -20.15 -14.61 -0.81
CA LYS A 83 -19.87 -15.13 -2.15
C LYS A 83 -20.46 -14.21 -3.21
#